data_AF-A0A7W7YEF8-F1
#
_entry.id   AF-A0A7W7YEF8-F1
#
_cell.length_a   1.000
_cell.length_b   1.000
_cell.length_c   1.000
_cell.angle_alpha   90.00
_cell.angle_beta   90.00
_cell.angle_gamma   90.00
#
_symmetry.space_group_name_H-M   'P 1'
#
loop_
_entity.id
_entity.type
_entity.pdbx_description
1 polymer ?
#
loop_
_entity_poly.entity_id
_entity_poly.type
_entity_poly.pdbx_seq_one_letter_code
_entity_poly.pdbx_strand_id
1 'polypeptide(L)'
;MNMFPMQCPRCRQGHDLHAIRVDGIKTTLFVCHECDATWTSIEAIGALPPEDFESYLGQKGIDPIRAYSEVIDAKMNSYGNR
;
A
#
# COMPACT_ATOMS: atom_id res chain seq x y z
N MET A 1 11.02 -12.04 18.72
CA MET A 1 9.80 -11.78 17.93
C MET A 1 10.26 -11.21 16.61
N ASN A 2 10.03 -11.94 15.53
CA ASN A 2 10.63 -11.63 14.23
C ASN A 2 10.03 -10.35 13.67
N MET A 3 10.87 -9.31 13.64
CA MET A 3 10.68 -8.10 12.85
C MET A 3 10.85 -8.52 11.38
N PHE A 4 9.78 -9.03 10.78
CA PHE A 4 9.78 -9.24 9.34
C PHE A 4 9.81 -7.86 8.69
N PRO A 5 10.79 -7.52 7.82
CA PRO A 5 10.56 -6.44 6.88
C PRO A 5 9.24 -6.77 6.17
N MET A 6 8.33 -5.80 6.05
CA MET A 6 6.97 -6.02 5.51
C MET A 6 7.06 -6.39 4.02
N GLN A 7 7.46 -7.63 3.78
CA GLN A 7 7.49 -8.29 2.49
C GLN A 7 6.04 -8.44 2.03
N CYS A 8 5.79 -8.05 0.78
CA CYS A 8 4.47 -8.21 0.19
C CYS A 8 4.06 -9.70 0.21
N PRO A 9 2.94 -10.07 0.86
CA PRO A 9 2.52 -11.47 0.95
C PRO A 9 2.04 -12.03 -0.41
N ARG A 10 1.68 -11.16 -1.36
CA ARG A 10 1.21 -11.56 -2.70
C ARG A 10 2.37 -12.01 -3.60
N CYS A 11 3.31 -11.11 -3.88
CA CYS A 11 4.40 -11.40 -4.82
C CYS A 11 5.64 -11.99 -4.13
N ARG A 12 5.81 -11.75 -2.82
CA ARG A 12 7.02 -12.09 -2.05
C ARG A 12 8.31 -11.50 -2.66
N GLN A 13 8.17 -10.51 -3.53
CA GLN A 13 9.25 -9.78 -4.17
C GLN A 13 9.36 -8.40 -3.50
N GLY A 14 10.57 -8.01 -3.10
CA GLY A 14 10.82 -6.73 -2.45
C GLY A 14 10.39 -6.67 -0.98
N HIS A 15 11.14 -5.91 -0.19
CA HIS A 15 11.00 -5.81 1.27
C HIS A 15 10.08 -4.67 1.74
N ASP A 16 9.51 -3.88 0.85
CA ASP A 16 8.88 -2.62 1.23
C ASP A 16 7.45 -2.50 0.67
N LEU A 17 6.46 -2.63 1.55
CA LEU A 17 5.15 -2.02 1.34
C LEU A 17 5.25 -0.52 1.62
N HIS A 18 4.65 0.28 0.75
CA HIS A 18 4.64 1.73 0.84
C HIS A 18 3.33 2.18 1.47
N ALA A 19 3.42 3.01 2.51
CA ALA A 19 2.24 3.68 3.06
C ALA A 19 2.04 4.98 2.29
N ILE A 20 0.97 5.04 1.51
CA ILE A 20 0.67 6.18 0.64
C ILE A 20 -0.62 6.86 1.08
N ARG A 21 -0.67 8.17 0.93
CA ARG A 21 -1.91 8.96 1.02
C ARG A 21 -2.23 9.52 -0.34
N VAL A 22 -3.48 9.36 -0.75
CA VAL A 22 -4.00 9.87 -2.02
C VAL A 22 -5.07 10.92 -1.69
N ASP A 23 -5.01 12.08 -2.33
CA ASP A 23 -6.03 13.11 -2.14
C ASP A 23 -7.42 12.56 -2.52
N GLY A 24 -8.43 12.92 -1.73
CA GLY A 24 -9.77 12.33 -1.87
C GLY A 24 -9.97 10.95 -1.20
N ILE A 25 -8.90 10.28 -0.74
CA ILE A 25 -9.00 9.04 0.06
C ILE A 25 -8.66 9.34 1.52
N LYS A 26 -9.62 9.13 2.41
CA LYS A 26 -9.46 9.42 3.85
C LYS A 26 -8.56 8.42 4.60
N THR A 27 -8.30 7.26 4.00
CA THR A 27 -7.46 6.21 4.61
C THR A 27 -6.07 6.20 3.98
N THR A 28 -5.07 5.83 4.78
CA THR A 28 -3.76 5.46 4.24
C THR A 28 -3.90 4.13 3.50
N LEU A 29 -3.28 4.03 2.33
CA LEU A 29 -3.20 2.79 1.58
C LEU A 29 -1.80 2.19 1.72
N PHE A 30 -1.73 0.87 1.67
CA PHE A 30 -0.50 0.10 1.72
C PHE A 30 -0.33 -0.60 0.39
N VAL A 31 0.65 -0.15 -0.40
CA VAL A 31 0.81 -0.59 -1.79
C VAL A 31 2.16 -1.25 -1.98
N CYS A 32 2.17 -2.39 -2.66
CA CYS A 32 3.38 -3.03 -3.13
C CYS A 32 3.78 -2.47 -4.50
N HIS A 33 4.95 -1.86 -4.61
CA HIS A 33 5.45 -1.30 -5.87
C HIS A 33 5.76 -2.35 -6.95
N GLU A 34 5.94 -3.63 -6.57
CA GLU A 34 6.29 -4.71 -7.51
C GLU A 34 5.07 -5.37 -8.18
N CYS A 35 3.89 -5.28 -7.55
CA CYS A 35 2.71 -6.02 -8.03
C CYS A 35 1.38 -5.31 -7.82
N ASP A 36 1.43 -4.03 -7.45
CA ASP A 36 0.29 -3.12 -7.22
C ASP A 36 -0.77 -3.63 -6.22
N ALA A 37 -0.40 -4.63 -5.42
CA ALA A 37 -1.22 -5.13 -4.34
C ALA A 37 -1.46 -4.04 -3.31
N THR A 38 -2.73 -3.73 -3.08
CA THR A 38 -3.20 -2.63 -2.24
C THR A 38 -4.04 -3.16 -1.08
N TRP A 39 -3.71 -2.68 0.11
CA TRP A 39 -4.50 -2.88 1.33
C TRP A 39 -4.88 -1.54 1.95
N THR A 40 -6.02 -1.49 2.63
CA THR A 40 -6.52 -0.28 3.29
C THR A 40 -6.13 -0.17 4.77
N SER A 41 -5.54 -1.23 5.34
CA SER A 41 -5.03 -1.24 6.71
C SER A 41 -3.86 -2.22 6.86
N ILE A 42 -3.06 -2.08 7.92
CA ILE A 42 -1.92 -2.97 8.20
C ILE A 42 -2.43 -4.37 8.55
N GLU A 43 -3.51 -4.45 9.32
CA GLU A 43 -4.12 -5.71 9.77
C GLU A 43 -4.67 -6.52 8.60
N ALA A 44 -5.03 -5.88 7.49
CA ALA A 44 -5.48 -6.57 6.27
C ALA A 44 -4.32 -7.24 5.52
N ILE A 45 -3.07 -6.81 5.71
CA ILE A 45 -1.90 -7.35 5.00
C ILE A 45 -1.69 -8.80 5.42
N GLY A 46 -1.87 -9.73 4.48
CA GLY A 46 -1.73 -11.17 4.71
C GLY A 46 -2.95 -11.83 5.37
N ALA A 47 -3.90 -11.05 5.90
CA ALA A 47 -5.17 -11.55 6.41
C ALA A 47 -6.27 -11.53 5.34
N LEU A 48 -6.28 -10.51 4.47
CA LEU A 48 -7.26 -10.33 3.40
C LEU A 48 -6.58 -10.30 2.03
N PRO A 49 -7.28 -10.77 0.97
CA PRO A 49 -6.78 -10.65 -0.38
C PRO A 49 -6.59 -9.17 -0.74
N PRO A 50 -5.46 -8.79 -1.35
CA PRO A 50 -5.27 -7.43 -1.83
C PRO A 50 -6.16 -7.12 -3.02
N GLU A 51 -6.44 -5.84 -3.18
CA GLU A 51 -6.96 -5.28 -4.42
C GLU A 51 -5.83 -4.76 -5.31
N ASP A 52 -6.09 -4.61 -6.60
CA ASP A 52 -5.21 -3.89 -7.52
C ASP A 52 -5.34 -2.37 -7.32
N PHE A 53 -4.23 -1.64 -7.33
CA PHE A 53 -4.23 -0.21 -6.99
C PHE A 53 -5.07 0.64 -7.94
N GLU A 54 -4.92 0.45 -9.26
CA GLU A 54 -5.69 1.20 -10.26
C GLU A 54 -7.18 0.87 -10.16
N SER A 55 -7.50 -0.41 -9.94
CA SER A 55 -8.88 -0.87 -9.72
C SER A 55 -9.52 -0.21 -8.50
N TYR A 56 -8.79 -0.11 -7.38
CA TYR A 56 -9.25 0.57 -6.18
C TYR A 56 -9.53 2.05 -6.44
N LEU A 57 -8.62 2.75 -7.13
CA LEU A 57 -8.79 4.16 -7.49
C LEU A 57 -9.98 4.37 -8.43
N GLY A 58 -10.15 3.50 -9.42
CA GLY A 58 -11.29 3.51 -10.34
C GLY A 58 -12.62 3.40 -9.60
N GLN A 59 -12.72 2.53 -8.59
CA GLN A 59 -13.92 2.43 -7.75
C GLN A 59 -14.19 3.68 -6.90
N LYS A 60 -13.15 4.46 -6.59
CA LYS A 60 -13.28 5.76 -5.91
C LYS A 60 -13.50 6.93 -6.87
N GLY A 61 -13.51 6.69 -8.18
CA GLY A 61 -13.62 7.74 -9.19
C GLY A 61 -12.38 8.65 -9.24
N ILE A 62 -11.23 8.12 -8.83
CA ILE A 62 -9.96 8.85 -8.82
C ILE A 62 -9.16 8.44 -10.04
N ASP A 63 -8.62 9.43 -10.76
CA ASP A 63 -7.71 9.20 -11.87
C ASP A 63 -6.37 8.62 -11.35
N PRO A 64 -5.98 7.41 -11.78
CA PRO A 64 -4.71 6.80 -11.38
C PRO A 64 -3.50 7.68 -11.66
N ILE A 65 -3.45 8.38 -12.81
CA ILE A 65 -2.31 9.22 -13.18
C ILE A 65 -2.13 10.35 -12.18
N ARG A 66 -3.25 10.98 -11.79
CA ARG A 66 -3.25 12.02 -10.78
C ARG A 66 -2.83 11.46 -9.42
N ALA A 67 -3.39 10.32 -9.02
CA ALA A 67 -3.05 9.69 -7.74
C ALA A 67 -1.56 9.39 -7.63
N TYR A 68 -0.93 8.80 -8.67
CA TYR A 68 0.50 8.51 -8.71
C TYR A 68 1.36 9.78 -8.56
N SER A 69 0.93 10.91 -9.13
CA SER A 69 1.64 12.19 -9.01
C SER A 69 1.53 12.84 -7.63
N GLU A 70 0.53 12.44 -6.84
CA GLU A 70 0.21 12.98 -5.51
C GLU A 70 0.60 12.01 -4.37
N VAL A 71 1.18 10.85 -4.69
CA VAL A 71 1.64 9.88 -3.69
C VAL A 71 2.73 10.50 -2.81
N ILE A 72 2.38 10.77 -1.56
CA ILE A 72 3.35 10.99 -0.49
C ILE A 72 3.75 9.62 0.05
N ASP A 73 4.88 9.11 -0.42
CA ASP A 73 5.41 7.81 -0.01
C ASP A 73 6.12 7.91 1.35
N ALA A 74 5.53 7.29 2.37
CA ALA A 74 6.24 6.97 3.60
C ALA A 74 6.59 5.48 3.58
N LYS A 75 7.87 5.16 3.39
CA LYS A 75 8.35 3.78 3.52
C LYS A 75 8.01 3.25 4.91
N MET A 76 7.28 2.13 4.97
CA MET A 76 6.82 1.55 6.23
C MET A 76 7.95 1.04 7.13
N ASN A 77 9.16 0.91 6.61
CA ASN A 77 10.36 0.51 7.36
C ASN A 77 10.77 1.50 8.48
N SER A 78 10.06 2.62 8.65
CA SER A 78 10.24 3.61 9.72
C SER A 78 9.18 3.57 10.84
N TYR A 79 8.06 2.85 10.68
CA TYR A 79 7.00 2.73 11.70
C TYR A 79 7.28 1.66 12.78
N GLY A 80 8.47 1.05 12.74
CA GLY A 80 8.96 0.05 13.71
C GLY A 80 9.93 0.60 14.76
N ASN A 81 10.01 1.90 14.98
CA ASN A 81 10.84 2.47 16.05
C ASN A 81 10.12 3.61 16.79
N ARG A 82 9.14 3.24 17.60
CA ARG A 82 8.64 4.05 18.73
C ARG A 82 8.09 3.13 19.82
#